data_AF-A0AAW2VRZ3-F1
#
_entry.id   AF-A0AAW2VRZ3-F1
#
_cell.length_a   1.000
_cell.length_b   1.000
_cell.length_c   1.000
_cell.angle_alpha   90.00
_cell.angle_beta   90.00
_cell.angle_gamma   90.00
#
_symmetry.space_group_name_H-M   'P 1'
#
loop_
_entity.id
_entity.type
_entity.pdbx_description
1 polymer ?
#
loop_
_entity_poly.entity_id
_entity_poly.type
_entity_poly.pdbx_seq_one_letter_code
_entity_poly.pdbx_strand_id
1 'polypeptide(L)'
;MGEKRREKTVNGGKRGDEERGRGETMREREGISRPRRKRSVLLYQQELEGANRVKHFLDSIISPSQSAFVPNRLITDNVLVAFEIHHFLKHKKRGKVGLASLKLDMSKAYDRIEWKFLERVLDRLGFHQSFVSLIMCCVSSVSFSFILNGSQFGYLQPRRGLRQGDPLSPYLFILCSEALSCLFREAEASNKFKGVAVARGAPLVSHLLFADDSLIFSEATKEAFRCIKEILSKYEKASGQFINLQKSSVNFSGNTDPTLQLELAQSLGVAVTSNHAKYLGLPACIGRSKKEIFQNLRDRICKKVWRILKNPDTLLSKILKGRYFARGSIFEARLGFNRSSTWRSIWRTIPLVKAGCRWRVGDGSNIQIWRDQWLPRPYSFRPIQMQNCSLWNAKVETLIDKDLHCWKEDLIDRTFVPDDASLIKALPLARSGVQDVLVWHYAKNGLFSVRSAYYVQRNFQKRSNNVQIHRQAVWALSEIPFCSVFNWLGSAQNWIRFLYDNLDEGQFRLGIALMWKLWYERNKLVMENQSPNSLNVVVGAKSTTIAYQEANSEQSSLSRPNVNPCWMPPALGSLKVNFDAAIFKAQVGAGLSAVIRNEQGQCLRWQTKFVKCY
;
A
#
# COMPACT_ATOMS: atom_id res chain seq x y z
N MET A 1 66.33 12.07 27.37
CA MET A 1 65.70 10.91 26.67
C MET A 1 64.20 11.07 26.87
N GLY A 2 63.47 11.62 25.89
CA GLY A 2 62.74 10.83 24.90
C GLY A 2 61.58 10.11 25.61
N GLU A 3 60.33 10.58 25.59
CA GLU A 3 59.48 10.69 24.41
C GLU A 3 58.29 11.65 24.59
N LYS A 4 57.87 12.18 23.44
CA LYS A 4 56.71 13.06 23.22
C LYS A 4 55.39 12.33 23.45
N ARG A 5 54.47 12.94 24.20
CA ARG A 5 53.02 12.88 23.88
C ARG A 5 52.46 14.29 23.93
N ARG A 6 52.45 14.94 22.76
CA ARG A 6 51.69 16.17 22.49
C ARG A 6 50.23 15.79 22.30
N GLU A 7 49.38 16.33 23.16
CA GLU A 7 47.97 16.53 22.88
C GLU A 7 47.83 17.41 21.64
N LYS A 8 47.05 16.94 20.66
CA LYS A 8 46.57 17.75 19.53
C LYS A 8 45.05 17.65 19.48
N THR A 9 44.43 18.68 20.02
CA THR A 9 43.14 19.23 19.57
C THR A 9 43.26 19.63 18.09
N VAL A 10 42.44 19.03 17.21
CA VAL A 10 41.95 19.70 15.98
C VAL A 10 40.53 19.20 15.67
N ASN A 11 39.65 20.18 15.55
CA ASN A 11 38.24 20.12 15.16
C ASN A 11 37.98 19.42 13.81
N GLY A 12 36.93 18.59 13.77
CA GLY A 12 36.21 18.19 12.56
C GLY A 12 34.71 18.32 12.81
N GLY A 13 34.10 19.36 12.25
CA GLY A 13 32.76 19.83 12.58
C GLY A 13 31.63 18.83 12.31
N LYS A 14 30.78 18.64 13.31
CA LYS A 14 29.40 18.17 13.14
C LYS A 14 28.51 19.38 12.87
N ARG A 15 28.25 19.68 11.59
CA ARG A 15 27.09 20.47 11.16
C ARG A 15 26.10 19.51 10.51
N GLY A 16 24.86 19.55 10.98
CA GLY A 16 23.72 18.95 10.27
C GLY A 16 22.84 18.00 11.08
N ASP A 17 22.40 18.39 12.27
CA ASP A 17 21.20 17.86 12.92
C ASP A 17 20.60 18.92 13.88
N GLU A 18 20.25 20.08 13.32
CA GLU A 18 19.50 21.15 14.01
C GLU A 18 18.49 21.79 13.05
N GLU A 19 17.53 21.01 12.54
CA GLU A 19 16.29 21.53 11.94
C GLU A 19 15.08 20.67 12.33
N ARG A 20 14.89 20.47 13.63
CA ARG A 20 13.61 20.07 14.23
C ARG A 20 13.41 20.82 15.54
N GLY A 21 13.01 22.08 15.41
CA GLY A 21 12.77 22.95 16.57
C GLY A 21 12.65 24.41 16.17
N ARG A 22 11.85 24.72 15.15
CA ARG A 22 11.45 26.11 14.85
C ARG A 22 9.95 26.14 14.60
N GLY A 23 9.22 26.25 15.70
CA GLY A 23 7.76 26.35 15.76
C GLY A 23 7.22 26.85 17.11
N GLU A 24 8.10 27.07 18.08
CA GLU A 24 7.92 27.80 19.34
C GLU A 24 9.25 28.59 19.44
N THR A 25 9.38 29.90 19.55
CA THR A 25 8.60 30.95 20.21
C THR A 25 8.90 32.31 19.54
N MET A 26 7.87 32.95 19.00
CA MET A 26 7.77 34.42 18.91
C MET A 26 6.47 34.86 19.60
N ARG A 27 6.21 34.27 20.78
CA ARG A 27 5.03 34.52 21.61
C ARG A 27 5.36 34.64 23.11
N GLU A 28 6.58 35.06 23.43
CA GLU A 28 7.01 35.34 24.82
C GLU A 28 7.41 36.82 25.01
N ARG A 29 6.80 37.74 24.26
CA ARG A 29 6.92 39.18 24.50
C ARG A 29 5.68 39.83 25.12
N GLU A 30 4.67 39.05 25.48
CA GLU A 30 3.57 39.51 26.32
C GLU A 30 3.40 38.51 27.47
N GLY A 31 3.63 38.96 28.70
CA GLY A 31 3.77 38.15 29.92
C GLY A 31 2.48 37.47 30.41
N ILE A 32 1.72 36.80 29.55
CA ILE A 32 0.54 36.01 29.93
C ILE A 32 0.91 34.52 29.82
N SER A 33 1.28 33.92 30.95
CA SER A 33 1.53 32.48 31.04
C SER A 33 0.24 31.68 30.84
N ARG A 34 0.34 30.54 30.13
CA ARG A 34 -0.77 29.57 30.01
C ARG A 34 -1.23 29.10 31.40
N PRO A 35 -2.54 28.97 31.67
CA PRO A 35 -3.04 28.53 32.98
C PRO A 35 -2.53 27.12 33.33
N ARG A 36 -1.88 26.97 34.51
CA ARG A 36 -1.48 25.64 35.05
C ARG A 36 -2.67 24.98 35.73
N ARG A 37 -2.66 23.64 35.67
CA ARG A 37 -3.80 22.76 35.91
C ARG A 37 -3.56 21.95 37.20
N LYS A 38 -4.33 22.19 38.26
CA LYS A 38 -4.39 21.28 39.43
C LYS A 38 -5.61 20.35 39.28
N ARG A 39 -5.45 19.09 39.69
CA ARG A 39 -6.43 18.01 39.51
C ARG A 39 -6.51 17.17 40.78
N SER A 40 -7.71 16.73 41.17
CA SER A 40 -7.81 15.64 42.16
C SER A 40 -7.49 14.32 41.46
N VAL A 41 -6.78 13.42 42.14
CA VAL A 41 -6.45 12.09 41.61
C VAL A 41 -7.71 11.28 41.33
N LEU A 42 -8.76 11.47 42.15
CA LEU A 42 -10.06 10.80 42.02
C LEU A 42 -10.79 11.15 40.71
N LEU A 43 -10.82 12.42 40.31
CA LEU A 43 -11.42 12.84 39.03
C LEU A 43 -10.66 12.24 37.83
N TYR A 44 -9.33 12.17 37.91
CA TYR A 44 -8.52 11.53 36.88
C TYR A 44 -8.83 10.03 36.75
N GLN A 45 -9.01 9.32 37.88
CA GLN A 45 -9.38 7.91 37.89
C GLN A 45 -10.77 7.67 37.30
N GLN A 46 -11.77 8.47 37.68
CA GLN A 46 -13.13 8.38 37.14
C GLN A 46 -13.16 8.60 35.62
N GLU A 47 -12.40 9.58 35.11
CA GLU A 47 -12.28 9.77 33.66
C GLU A 47 -11.57 8.63 32.95
N LEU A 48 -10.57 8.02 33.59
CA LEU A 48 -9.86 6.86 33.05
C LEU A 48 -10.80 5.66 32.92
N GLU A 49 -11.62 5.41 33.95
CA GLU A 49 -12.65 4.37 33.93
C GLU A 49 -13.71 4.66 32.86
N GLY A 50 -14.21 5.90 32.78
CA GLY A 50 -15.13 6.34 31.74
C GLY A 50 -14.55 6.12 30.34
N ALA A 51 -13.29 6.52 30.12
CA ALA A 51 -12.60 6.31 28.85
C ALA A 51 -12.49 4.82 28.51
N ASN A 52 -12.19 3.97 29.48
CA ASN A 52 -12.12 2.53 29.27
C ASN A 52 -13.49 1.93 28.90
N ARG A 53 -14.59 2.41 29.49
CA ARG A 53 -15.94 1.97 29.11
C ARG A 53 -16.30 2.43 27.69
N VAL A 54 -16.06 3.69 27.34
CA VAL A 54 -16.37 4.24 26.00
C VAL A 54 -15.61 3.48 24.90
N LYS A 55 -14.33 3.15 25.11
CA LYS A 55 -13.48 2.45 24.12
C LYS A 55 -14.11 1.21 23.51
N HIS A 56 -14.88 0.44 24.28
CA HIS A 56 -15.45 -0.84 23.83
C HIS A 56 -16.50 -0.69 22.73
N PHE A 57 -17.15 0.48 22.65
CA PHE A 57 -18.26 0.74 21.71
C PHE A 57 -17.86 1.66 20.56
N LEU A 58 -16.67 2.26 20.59
CA LEU A 58 -16.26 3.23 19.56
C LEU A 58 -16.18 2.61 18.17
N ASP A 59 -15.76 1.35 18.05
CA ASP A 59 -15.60 0.74 16.73
C ASP A 59 -16.94 0.49 16.02
N SER A 60 -18.03 0.27 16.76
CA SER A 60 -19.37 0.09 16.19
C SER A 60 -20.09 1.40 15.91
N ILE A 61 -19.80 2.46 16.67
CA ILE A 61 -20.48 3.76 16.55
C ILE A 61 -19.77 4.67 15.53
N ILE A 62 -18.44 4.68 15.52
CA ILE A 62 -17.66 5.67 14.78
C ILE A 62 -17.45 5.24 13.33
N SER A 63 -17.74 6.16 12.41
CA SER A 63 -17.57 5.99 10.96
C SER A 63 -16.16 5.48 10.61
N PRO A 64 -16.01 4.55 9.64
CA PRO A 64 -14.71 4.10 9.15
C PRO A 64 -13.81 5.22 8.61
N SER A 65 -14.40 6.38 8.28
CA SER A 65 -13.69 7.60 7.88
C SER A 65 -12.92 8.28 9.02
N GLN A 66 -13.13 7.86 10.27
CA GLN A 66 -12.43 8.35 11.46
C GLN A 66 -11.56 7.21 12.03
N SER A 67 -10.24 7.42 11.98
CA SER A 67 -9.24 6.45 12.48
C SER A 67 -8.45 6.95 13.69
N ALA A 68 -8.57 8.23 14.06
CA ALA A 68 -7.88 8.77 15.24
C ALA A 68 -8.53 8.24 16.52
N PHE A 69 -7.71 7.82 17.49
CA PHE A 69 -8.13 7.37 18.83
C PHE A 69 -9.25 6.31 18.90
N VAL A 70 -9.56 5.60 17.80
CA VAL A 70 -10.45 4.44 17.81
C VAL A 70 -9.61 3.17 17.98
N PRO A 71 -9.90 2.29 18.96
CA PRO A 71 -9.19 1.03 19.13
C PRO A 71 -9.16 0.22 17.83
N ASN A 72 -8.06 -0.49 17.57
CA ASN A 72 -7.84 -1.32 16.38
C ASN A 72 -7.76 -0.58 15.03
N ARG A 73 -8.00 0.73 14.98
CA ARG A 73 -7.78 1.57 13.79
C ARG A 73 -6.41 2.24 13.85
N LEU A 74 -5.69 2.20 12.73
CA LEU A 74 -4.39 2.87 12.62
C LEU A 74 -4.59 4.19 11.93
N ILE A 75 -4.09 5.25 12.55
CA ILE A 75 -4.03 6.60 11.97
C ILE A 75 -3.39 6.59 10.58
N THR A 76 -2.38 5.73 10.40
CA THR A 76 -1.69 5.59 9.12
C THR A 76 -2.60 5.09 8.00
N ASP A 77 -3.72 4.43 8.29
CA ASP A 77 -4.65 3.92 7.28
C ASP A 77 -5.38 5.08 6.60
N ASN A 78 -5.96 6.02 7.37
CA ASN A 78 -6.57 7.25 6.82
C ASN A 78 -5.57 8.10 6.03
N VAL A 79 -4.32 8.21 6.51
CA VAL A 79 -3.26 8.92 5.77
C VAL A 79 -3.02 8.27 4.41
N LEU A 80 -2.95 6.94 4.35
CA LEU A 80 -2.78 6.23 3.09
C LEU A 80 -3.99 6.38 2.17
N VAL A 81 -5.20 6.35 2.72
CA VAL A 81 -6.44 6.60 1.95
C VAL A 81 -6.39 8.01 1.33
N ALA A 82 -6.06 9.03 2.12
CA ALA A 82 -5.90 10.40 1.64
C ALA A 82 -4.88 10.48 0.50
N PHE A 83 -3.70 9.86 0.67
CA PHE A 83 -2.67 9.82 -0.39
C PHE A 83 -3.15 9.12 -1.67
N GLU A 84 -3.90 8.03 -1.56
CA GLU A 84 -4.48 7.36 -2.74
C GLU A 84 -5.50 8.25 -3.46
N ILE A 85 -6.36 8.95 -2.72
CA ILE A 85 -7.36 9.87 -3.27
C ILE A 85 -6.65 11.07 -3.93
N HIS A 86 -5.70 11.72 -3.26
CA HIS A 86 -4.94 12.84 -3.84
C HIS A 86 -4.17 12.43 -5.09
N HIS A 87 -3.55 11.24 -5.09
CA HIS A 87 -2.92 10.69 -6.28
C HIS A 87 -3.95 10.52 -7.42
N PHE A 88 -5.14 10.00 -7.11
CA PHE A 88 -6.22 9.87 -8.10
C PHE A 88 -6.68 11.24 -8.64
N LEU A 89 -6.91 12.25 -7.79
CA LEU A 89 -7.29 13.60 -8.21
C LEU A 89 -6.25 14.22 -9.14
N LYS A 90 -4.96 14.13 -8.78
CA LYS A 90 -3.85 14.70 -9.57
C LYS A 90 -3.80 14.14 -11.00
N HIS A 91 -4.11 12.85 -11.15
CA HIS A 91 -4.06 12.15 -12.43
C HIS A 91 -5.41 12.09 -13.17
N LYS A 92 -6.50 12.58 -12.57
CA LYS A 92 -7.78 12.72 -13.25
C LYS A 92 -7.74 13.95 -14.18
N LYS A 93 -7.46 13.69 -15.46
CA LYS A 93 -7.35 14.71 -16.54
C LYS A 93 -8.49 14.68 -17.55
N ARG A 94 -9.42 13.74 -17.42
CA ARG A 94 -10.54 13.52 -18.36
C ARG A 94 -11.86 13.30 -17.61
N GLY A 95 -12.97 13.57 -18.30
CA GLY A 95 -14.34 13.42 -17.83
C GLY A 95 -15.04 14.76 -17.63
N LYS A 96 -16.38 14.76 -17.73
CA LYS A 96 -17.23 15.96 -17.68
C LYS A 96 -17.28 16.63 -16.30
N VAL A 97 -17.14 15.84 -15.22
CA VAL A 97 -17.23 16.31 -13.85
C VAL A 97 -15.85 16.32 -13.20
N GLY A 98 -15.45 17.48 -12.68
CA GLY A 98 -14.26 17.68 -11.87
C GLY A 98 -14.45 17.16 -10.44
N LEU A 99 -13.36 16.97 -9.70
CA LEU A 99 -13.38 16.54 -8.30
C LEU A 99 -12.61 17.56 -7.44
N ALA A 100 -12.96 17.63 -6.17
CA ALA A 100 -12.33 18.50 -5.20
C ALA A 100 -11.94 17.74 -3.92
N SER A 101 -10.86 18.18 -3.30
CA SER A 101 -10.42 17.81 -1.95
C SER A 101 -10.29 19.11 -1.16
N LEU A 102 -11.11 19.25 -0.12
CA LEU A 102 -11.12 20.38 0.79
C LEU A 102 -10.44 19.97 2.10
N LYS A 103 -9.37 20.65 2.48
CA LYS A 103 -8.76 20.58 3.80
C LYS A 103 -9.38 21.66 4.70
N LEU A 104 -10.00 21.24 5.79
CA LEU A 104 -10.56 22.12 6.81
C LEU A 104 -9.65 22.17 8.03
N ASP A 105 -9.49 23.37 8.59
CA ASP A 105 -8.76 23.63 9.83
C ASP A 105 -9.73 24.13 10.91
N MET A 106 -9.88 23.39 12.01
CA MET A 106 -10.78 23.76 13.10
C MET A 106 -10.07 24.67 14.12
N SER A 107 -10.62 25.87 14.34
CA SER A 107 -10.06 26.83 15.30
C SER A 107 -10.30 26.39 16.74
N LYS A 108 -9.22 26.10 17.49
CA LYS A 108 -9.27 25.69 18.90
C LYS A 108 -10.31 24.55 19.11
N ALA A 109 -10.14 23.46 18.35
CA ALA A 109 -11.16 22.42 18.18
C ALA A 109 -11.71 21.85 19.49
N TYR A 110 -10.86 21.67 20.52
CA TYR A 110 -11.28 21.19 21.83
C TYR A 110 -11.99 22.28 22.65
N ASP A 111 -11.47 23.51 22.66
CA ASP A 111 -11.93 24.60 23.54
C ASP A 111 -13.31 25.15 23.15
N ARG A 112 -13.77 24.88 21.93
CA ARG A 112 -14.98 25.46 21.36
C ARG A 112 -16.23 24.59 21.46
N ILE A 113 -16.11 23.32 21.84
CA ILE A 113 -17.25 22.40 21.89
C ILE A 113 -18.25 22.84 22.97
N GLU A 114 -19.48 23.11 22.58
CA GLU A 114 -20.56 23.44 23.50
C GLU A 114 -20.99 22.19 24.29
N TRP A 115 -21.09 22.32 25.62
CA TRP A 115 -21.42 21.20 26.50
C TRP A 115 -22.82 20.66 26.27
N LYS A 116 -23.80 21.54 26.01
CA LYS A 116 -25.16 21.13 25.66
C LYS A 116 -25.20 20.28 24.38
N PHE A 117 -24.32 20.56 23.42
CA PHE A 117 -24.22 19.77 22.21
C PHE A 117 -23.64 18.38 22.50
N LEU A 118 -22.56 18.32 23.28
CA LEU A 118 -21.96 17.04 23.71
C LEU A 118 -23.00 16.15 24.41
N GLU A 119 -23.73 16.70 25.38
CA GLU A 119 -24.79 15.99 26.11
C GLU A 119 -25.83 15.39 25.14
N ARG A 120 -26.36 16.21 24.22
CA ARG A 120 -27.34 15.76 23.22
C ARG A 120 -26.79 14.70 22.27
N VAL A 121 -25.52 14.77 21.91
CA VAL A 121 -24.87 13.74 21.08
C VAL A 121 -24.81 12.42 21.84
N LEU A 122 -24.40 12.44 23.12
CA LEU A 122 -24.36 11.23 23.95
C LEU A 122 -25.75 10.62 24.12
N ASP A 123 -26.76 11.44 24.40
CA ASP A 123 -28.16 10.99 24.49
C ASP A 123 -28.61 10.33 23.18
N ARG A 124 -28.34 10.98 22.04
CA ARG A 124 -28.78 10.50 20.73
C ARG A 124 -28.08 9.22 20.27
N LEU A 125 -26.86 9.00 20.75
CA LEU A 125 -26.10 7.76 20.57
C LEU A 125 -26.59 6.62 21.48
N GLY A 126 -27.53 6.89 22.40
CA GLY A 126 -28.18 5.88 23.23
C GLY A 126 -27.44 5.57 24.53
N PHE A 127 -26.56 6.45 25.00
CA PHE A 127 -25.94 6.27 26.31
C PHE A 127 -26.97 6.46 27.44
N HIS A 128 -26.88 5.64 28.49
CA HIS A 128 -27.79 5.72 29.63
C HIS A 128 -27.62 7.06 30.37
N GLN A 129 -28.73 7.68 30.80
CA GLN A 129 -28.72 9.03 31.39
C GLN A 129 -27.74 9.16 32.56
N SER A 130 -27.66 8.17 33.46
CA SER A 130 -26.72 8.19 34.58
C SER A 130 -25.26 8.26 34.13
N PHE A 131 -24.92 7.62 33.01
CA PHE A 131 -23.56 7.68 32.44
C PHE A 131 -23.30 9.04 31.79
N VAL A 132 -24.29 9.59 31.07
CA VAL A 132 -24.21 10.93 30.49
C VAL A 132 -24.01 11.97 31.59
N SER A 133 -24.80 11.94 32.66
CA SER A 133 -24.65 12.83 33.81
C SER A 133 -23.26 12.74 34.43
N LEU A 134 -22.70 11.52 34.58
CA LEU A 134 -21.35 11.32 35.10
C LEU A 134 -20.28 11.94 34.19
N ILE A 135 -20.38 11.75 32.87
CA ILE A 135 -19.49 12.40 31.90
C ILE A 135 -19.61 13.92 32.00
N MET A 136 -20.84 14.44 32.03
CA MET A 136 -21.09 15.88 32.09
C MET A 136 -20.53 16.48 33.38
N CYS A 137 -20.66 15.80 34.52
CA CYS A 137 -20.01 16.21 35.77
C CYS A 137 -18.48 16.32 35.62
N CYS A 138 -17.81 15.33 35.01
CA CYS A 138 -16.36 15.38 34.79
C CYS A 138 -15.94 16.56 33.91
N VAL A 139 -16.73 16.87 32.87
CA VAL A 139 -16.41 17.94 31.92
C VAL A 139 -16.73 19.32 32.50
N SER A 140 -17.82 19.46 33.25
CA SER A 140 -18.31 20.75 33.74
C SER A 140 -17.75 21.19 35.09
N SER A 141 -17.21 20.28 35.90
CA SER A 141 -16.69 20.58 37.24
C SER A 141 -15.30 21.25 37.24
N VAL A 142 -14.75 21.55 36.07
CA VAL A 142 -13.40 22.08 35.91
C VAL A 142 -13.34 23.57 36.26
N SER A 143 -12.26 24.02 36.88
CA SER A 143 -11.91 25.43 37.00
C SER A 143 -10.49 25.69 36.48
N PHE A 144 -10.25 26.92 36.01
CA PHE A 144 -8.96 27.42 35.55
C PHE A 144 -8.47 28.54 36.46
N SER A 145 -7.16 28.62 36.66
CA SER A 145 -6.52 29.74 37.35
C SER A 145 -5.30 30.18 36.56
N PHE A 146 -4.99 31.47 36.60
CA PHE A 146 -3.81 31.99 35.94
C PHE A 146 -2.59 31.83 36.82
N ILE A 147 -1.41 31.72 36.22
CA ILE A 147 -0.15 31.93 36.95
C ILE A 147 0.40 33.26 36.47
N LEU A 148 0.49 34.21 37.39
CA LEU A 148 1.09 35.52 37.16
C LEU A 148 2.32 35.59 38.08
N ASN A 149 3.50 35.79 37.49
CA ASN A 149 4.78 35.87 38.22
C ASN A 149 5.03 34.69 39.17
N GLY A 150 4.71 33.47 38.75
CA GLY A 150 4.88 32.25 39.56
C GLY A 150 3.79 32.02 40.62
N SER A 151 2.89 32.98 40.84
CA SER A 151 1.79 32.88 41.81
C SER A 151 0.45 32.62 41.13
N GLN A 152 -0.39 31.77 41.74
CA GLN A 152 -1.71 31.43 41.23
C GLN A 152 -2.68 32.59 41.48
N PHE A 153 -3.35 33.07 40.43
CA PHE A 153 -4.25 34.22 40.50
C PHE A 153 -5.59 33.93 39.83
N GLY A 154 -6.67 34.21 40.57
CA GLY A 154 -8.05 34.09 40.11
C GLY A 154 -8.53 32.67 39.83
N TYR A 155 -9.85 32.51 39.73
CA TYR A 155 -10.50 31.29 39.28
C TYR A 155 -11.55 31.63 38.21
N LEU A 156 -11.54 30.87 37.12
CA LEU A 156 -12.52 30.94 36.04
C LEU A 156 -13.20 29.60 35.90
N GLN A 157 -14.53 29.63 35.84
CA GLN A 157 -15.32 28.46 35.46
C GLN A 157 -15.60 28.50 33.95
N PRO A 158 -15.13 27.52 33.17
CA PRO A 158 -15.53 27.38 31.78
C PRO A 158 -17.01 27.06 31.66
N ARG A 159 -17.60 27.40 30.51
CA ARG A 159 -18.96 27.00 30.13
C ARG A 159 -19.00 26.09 28.90
N ARG A 160 -17.84 25.83 28.31
CA ARG A 160 -17.66 25.03 27.10
C ARG A 160 -16.22 24.52 27.01
N GLY A 161 -16.02 23.60 26.08
CA GLY A 161 -14.73 23.04 25.72
C GLY A 161 -14.41 21.73 26.44
N LEU A 162 -13.54 20.95 25.82
CA LEU A 162 -12.98 19.70 26.35
C LEU A 162 -11.53 19.93 26.76
N ARG A 163 -11.11 19.35 27.88
CA ARG A 163 -9.74 19.52 28.36
C ARG A 163 -8.76 18.65 27.56
N GLN A 164 -7.78 19.27 26.91
CA GLN A 164 -6.69 18.54 26.27
C GLN A 164 -5.77 17.90 27.31
N GLY A 165 -5.48 16.60 27.17
CA GLY A 165 -4.65 15.82 28.09
C GLY A 165 -5.45 14.97 29.07
N ASP A 166 -6.76 15.17 29.13
CA ASP A 166 -7.66 14.28 29.88
C ASP A 166 -7.84 12.97 29.11
N PRO A 167 -7.82 11.81 29.78
CA PRO A 167 -8.00 10.52 29.12
C PRO A 167 -9.31 10.40 28.34
N LEU A 168 -10.37 11.06 28.82
CA LEU A 168 -11.71 10.98 28.25
C LEU A 168 -11.94 11.93 27.06
N SER A 169 -11.33 13.12 27.10
CA SER A 169 -11.58 14.19 26.12
C SER A 169 -11.39 13.81 24.64
N PRO A 170 -10.35 13.06 24.24
CA PRO A 170 -10.19 12.65 22.83
C PRO A 170 -11.36 11.81 22.33
N TYR A 171 -11.94 10.96 23.18
CA TYR A 171 -13.08 10.11 22.81
C TYR A 171 -14.36 10.92 22.70
N LEU A 172 -14.62 11.83 23.63
CA LEU A 172 -15.75 12.76 23.56
C LEU A 172 -15.67 13.64 22.33
N PHE A 173 -14.47 14.12 21.98
CA PHE A 173 -14.25 14.90 20.76
C PHE A 173 -14.66 14.12 19.51
N ILE A 174 -14.27 12.85 19.41
CA ILE A 174 -14.61 12.01 18.26
C ILE A 174 -16.11 11.72 18.18
N LEU A 175 -16.77 11.48 19.32
CA LEU A 175 -18.22 11.30 19.36
C LEU A 175 -18.93 12.56 18.84
N CYS A 176 -18.47 13.75 19.23
CA CYS A 176 -18.97 15.01 18.66
C CYS A 176 -18.72 15.12 17.16
N SER A 177 -17.53 14.77 16.68
CA SER A 177 -17.19 14.78 15.25
C SER A 177 -18.01 13.78 14.43
N GLU A 178 -18.50 12.68 15.03
CA GLU A 178 -19.38 11.73 14.35
C GLU A 178 -20.68 12.41 13.87
N ALA A 179 -21.17 13.44 14.58
CA ALA A 179 -22.32 14.22 14.11
C ALA A 179 -22.05 14.87 12.74
N LEU A 180 -20.83 15.35 12.48
CA LEU A 180 -20.44 15.87 11.17
C LEU A 180 -20.42 14.76 10.12
N SER A 181 -19.86 13.59 10.47
CA SER A 181 -19.89 12.40 9.60
C SER A 181 -21.32 11.96 9.25
N CYS A 182 -22.26 12.02 10.20
CA CYS A 182 -23.67 11.75 9.98
C CYS A 182 -24.30 12.73 8.98
N LEU A 183 -24.02 14.04 9.10
CA LEU A 183 -24.54 15.05 8.17
C LEU A 183 -24.08 14.81 6.73
N PHE A 184 -22.80 14.43 6.53
CA PHE A 184 -22.31 14.06 5.21
C PHE A 184 -22.97 12.79 4.68
N ARG A 185 -23.16 11.77 5.52
CA ARG A 185 -23.85 10.54 5.13
C ARG A 185 -25.31 10.78 4.73
N GLU A 186 -26.02 11.64 5.46
CA GLU A 186 -27.39 12.04 5.14
C GLU A 186 -27.47 12.77 3.78
N ALA A 187 -26.51 13.66 3.52
CA ALA A 187 -26.42 14.36 2.24
C ALA A 187 -26.06 13.44 1.07
N GLU A 188 -25.20 12.42 1.31
CA GLU A 188 -24.90 11.36 0.34
C GLU A 188 -26.12 10.49 0.05
N ALA A 189 -26.85 10.07 1.09
CA ALA A 189 -28.07 9.27 0.94
C ALA A 189 -29.17 10.03 0.19
N SER A 190 -29.21 11.36 0.35
CA SER A 190 -30.17 12.23 -0.34
C SER A 190 -29.73 12.65 -1.75
N ASN A 191 -28.61 12.12 -2.28
CA ASN A 191 -28.01 12.49 -3.57
C ASN A 191 -27.70 13.99 -3.76
N LYS A 192 -27.62 14.77 -2.68
CA LYS A 192 -27.26 16.21 -2.72
C LYS A 192 -25.76 16.43 -2.73
N PHE A 193 -25.01 15.43 -2.29
CA PHE A 193 -23.56 15.44 -2.18
C PHE A 193 -23.04 14.07 -2.61
N LYS A 194 -21.87 14.02 -3.22
CA LYS A 194 -21.24 12.76 -3.62
C LYS A 194 -19.75 12.81 -3.38
N GLY A 195 -19.24 11.83 -2.64
CA GLY A 195 -17.81 11.66 -2.39
C GLY A 195 -17.01 11.22 -3.61
N VAL A 196 -15.76 10.82 -3.37
CA VAL A 196 -14.82 10.38 -4.42
C VAL A 196 -14.62 8.87 -4.35
N ALA A 197 -14.78 8.19 -5.49
CA ALA A 197 -14.38 6.80 -5.67
C ALA A 197 -13.15 6.73 -6.59
N VAL A 198 -12.06 6.11 -6.11
CA VAL A 198 -10.77 6.07 -6.84
C VAL A 198 -10.73 5.05 -7.98
N ALA A 199 -11.67 4.11 -8.01
CA ALA A 199 -11.79 3.07 -9.02
C ALA A 199 -13.22 2.52 -9.07
N ARG A 200 -13.60 1.85 -10.16
CA ARG A 200 -14.86 1.11 -10.25
C ARG A 200 -14.82 -0.05 -9.23
N GLY A 201 -15.76 -0.06 -8.29
CA GLY A 201 -15.81 -1.05 -7.19
C GLY A 201 -15.02 -0.67 -5.93
N ALA A 202 -14.33 0.47 -5.91
CA ALA A 202 -13.82 1.04 -4.67
C ALA A 202 -14.96 1.79 -3.94
N PRO A 203 -14.95 1.83 -2.59
CA PRO A 203 -15.96 2.58 -1.85
C PRO A 203 -15.86 4.08 -2.14
N LEU A 204 -17.01 4.74 -2.08
CA LEU A 204 -17.11 6.19 -2.12
C LEU A 204 -16.59 6.77 -0.80
N VAL A 205 -15.72 7.78 -0.87
CA VAL A 205 -15.18 8.46 0.32
C VAL A 205 -15.57 9.93 0.25
N SER A 206 -16.44 10.37 1.17
CA SER A 206 -16.86 11.77 1.32
C SER A 206 -15.96 12.57 2.24
N HIS A 207 -15.43 11.94 3.27
CA HIS A 207 -14.62 12.63 4.28
C HIS A 207 -13.63 11.68 4.94
N LEU A 208 -12.56 12.25 5.49
CA LEU A 208 -11.63 11.63 6.43
C LEU A 208 -11.38 12.62 7.56
N LEU A 209 -11.75 12.24 8.77
CA LEU A 209 -11.53 13.08 9.95
C LEU A 209 -10.29 12.60 10.70
N PHE A 210 -9.54 13.55 11.22
CA PHE A 210 -8.43 13.29 12.12
C PHE A 210 -8.33 14.43 13.15
N ALA A 211 -8.95 14.25 14.32
CA ALA A 211 -9.03 15.30 15.33
C ALA A 211 -9.43 16.66 14.73
N ASP A 212 -8.53 17.65 14.72
CA ASP A 212 -8.71 19.00 14.18
C ASP A 212 -8.46 19.13 12.67
N ASP A 213 -7.74 18.20 12.05
CA ASP A 213 -7.48 18.15 10.60
C ASP A 213 -8.57 17.31 9.90
N SER A 214 -9.42 17.95 9.09
CA SER A 214 -10.50 17.28 8.35
C SER A 214 -10.30 17.39 6.84
N LEU A 215 -10.46 16.29 6.12
CA LEU A 215 -10.50 16.27 4.66
C LEU A 215 -11.91 15.92 4.19
N ILE A 216 -12.44 16.74 3.29
CA ILE A 216 -13.71 16.49 2.60
C ILE A 216 -13.40 16.28 1.11
N PHE A 217 -14.03 15.30 0.50
CA PHE A 217 -13.87 14.95 -0.90
C PHE A 217 -15.23 15.01 -1.58
N SER A 218 -15.32 15.71 -2.71
CA SER A 218 -16.58 15.86 -3.43
C SER A 218 -16.38 15.99 -4.93
N GLU A 219 -17.48 15.94 -5.68
CA GLU A 219 -17.51 16.50 -7.03
C GLU A 219 -17.30 18.04 -6.99
N ALA A 220 -16.65 18.58 -8.01
CA ALA A 220 -16.37 20.02 -8.14
C ALA A 220 -17.54 20.71 -8.86
N THR A 221 -18.68 20.79 -8.19
CA THR A 221 -19.91 21.44 -8.68
C THR A 221 -20.41 22.48 -7.68
N LYS A 222 -21.19 23.45 -8.17
CA LYS A 222 -21.74 24.53 -7.32
C LYS A 222 -22.71 23.96 -6.28
N GLU A 223 -23.50 22.95 -6.67
CA GLU A 223 -24.46 22.27 -5.83
C GLU A 223 -23.76 21.54 -4.67
N ALA A 224 -22.68 20.81 -4.96
CA ALA A 224 -21.90 20.12 -3.94
C ALA A 224 -21.26 21.11 -2.96
N PHE A 225 -20.67 22.21 -3.44
CA PHE A 225 -20.04 23.22 -2.59
C PHE A 225 -21.05 23.99 -1.74
N ARG A 226 -22.24 24.27 -2.28
CA ARG A 226 -23.36 24.83 -1.50
C ARG A 226 -23.79 23.87 -0.40
N CYS A 227 -23.94 22.58 -0.72
CA CYS A 227 -24.29 21.56 0.26
C CYS A 227 -23.23 21.44 1.37
N ILE A 228 -21.93 21.45 1.02
CA ILE A 228 -20.84 21.50 2.00
C ILE A 228 -20.99 22.72 2.92
N LYS A 229 -21.20 23.92 2.36
CA LYS A 229 -21.36 25.15 3.14
C LYS A 229 -22.52 25.07 4.13
N GLU A 230 -23.66 24.51 3.70
CA GLU A 230 -24.84 24.30 4.54
C GLU A 230 -24.57 23.31 5.69
N ILE A 231 -23.93 22.17 5.39
CA ILE A 231 -23.54 21.16 6.39
C ILE A 231 -22.60 21.77 7.43
N LEU A 232 -21.55 22.47 6.98
CA LEU A 232 -20.57 23.10 7.86
C LEU A 232 -21.24 24.16 8.73
N SER A 233 -22.08 25.04 8.17
CA SER A 233 -22.79 26.06 8.95
C SER A 233 -23.74 25.46 9.99
N LYS A 234 -24.47 24.39 9.63
CA LYS A 234 -25.34 23.66 10.57
C LYS A 234 -24.54 23.07 11.71
N TYR A 235 -23.39 22.46 11.41
CA TYR A 235 -22.51 21.85 12.40
C TYR A 235 -21.83 22.89 13.30
N GLU A 236 -21.33 24.02 12.76
CA GLU A 236 -20.75 25.11 13.56
C GLU A 236 -21.78 25.69 14.54
N LYS A 237 -23.00 25.96 14.08
CA LYS A 237 -24.09 26.47 14.92
C LYS A 237 -24.47 25.51 16.05
N ALA A 238 -24.50 24.20 15.76
CA ALA A 238 -24.88 23.19 16.74
C ALA A 238 -23.76 22.89 17.75
N SER A 239 -22.53 22.73 17.27
CA SER A 239 -21.40 22.26 18.08
C SER A 239 -20.59 23.36 18.76
N GLY A 240 -20.69 24.60 18.27
CA GLY A 240 -19.82 25.72 18.62
C GLY A 240 -18.42 25.65 18.00
N GLN A 241 -18.09 24.57 17.27
CA GLN A 241 -16.86 24.52 16.49
C GLN A 241 -16.86 25.60 15.41
N PHE A 242 -15.66 26.01 15.00
CA PHE A 242 -15.49 27.09 14.05
C PHE A 242 -14.35 26.79 13.10
N ILE A 243 -14.63 26.92 11.81
CA ILE A 243 -13.72 26.59 10.73
C ILE A 243 -12.89 27.82 10.40
N ASN A 244 -11.57 27.64 10.42
CA ASN A 244 -10.64 28.67 9.99
C ASN A 244 -10.54 28.66 8.46
N LEU A 245 -11.35 29.48 7.80
CA LEU A 245 -11.36 29.57 6.33
C LEU A 245 -10.02 30.03 5.74
N GLN A 246 -9.26 30.86 6.46
CA GLN A 246 -7.94 31.35 6.02
C GLN A 246 -6.87 30.25 6.03
N LYS A 247 -6.99 29.27 6.93
CA LYS A 247 -6.09 28.11 7.01
C LYS A 247 -6.62 26.91 6.23
N SER A 248 -7.89 26.92 5.88
CA SER A 248 -8.53 25.90 5.05
C SER A 248 -8.15 26.11 3.59
N SER A 249 -8.08 25.01 2.83
CA SER A 249 -7.67 25.06 1.43
C SER A 249 -8.35 24.00 0.60
N VAL A 250 -8.48 24.25 -0.70
CA VAL A 250 -9.09 23.33 -1.66
C VAL A 250 -8.11 22.97 -2.76
N ASN A 251 -8.18 21.72 -3.24
CA ASN A 251 -7.43 21.21 -4.37
C ASN A 251 -8.39 20.52 -5.34
N PHE A 252 -8.24 20.82 -6.63
CA PHE A 252 -9.11 20.30 -7.68
C PHE A 252 -8.39 19.31 -8.58
N SER A 253 -9.13 18.37 -9.15
CA SER A 253 -8.62 17.48 -10.19
C SER A 253 -8.30 18.26 -11.47
N GLY A 254 -7.34 17.76 -12.24
CA GLY A 254 -6.83 18.46 -13.42
C GLY A 254 -7.80 18.59 -14.61
N ASN A 255 -9.01 18.02 -14.52
CA ASN A 255 -10.09 18.20 -15.49
C ASN A 255 -11.16 19.23 -15.04
N THR A 256 -10.89 19.98 -13.97
CA THR A 256 -11.78 21.03 -13.48
C THR A 256 -11.38 22.35 -14.12
N ASP A 257 -12.33 23.06 -14.73
CA ASP A 257 -12.08 24.35 -15.36
C ASP A 257 -11.50 25.38 -14.36
N PRO A 258 -10.41 26.11 -14.68
CA PRO A 258 -9.79 27.07 -13.77
C PRO A 258 -10.72 28.18 -13.28
N THR A 259 -11.66 28.65 -14.12
CA THR A 259 -12.65 29.67 -13.74
C THR A 259 -13.61 29.11 -12.70
N LEU A 260 -14.10 27.89 -12.94
CA LEU A 260 -14.93 27.18 -11.96
C LEU A 260 -14.18 26.92 -10.65
N GLN A 261 -12.88 26.59 -10.70
CA GLN A 261 -12.08 26.40 -9.48
C GLN A 261 -12.05 27.65 -8.61
N LEU A 262 -11.82 28.82 -9.22
CA LEU A 262 -11.81 30.11 -8.51
C LEU A 262 -13.20 30.43 -7.96
N GLU A 263 -14.25 30.25 -8.75
CA GLU A 263 -15.62 30.49 -8.31
C GLU A 263 -15.99 29.62 -7.10
N LEU A 264 -15.72 28.32 -7.17
CA LEU A 264 -16.01 27.38 -6.08
C LEU A 264 -15.19 27.71 -4.83
N ALA A 265 -13.91 28.06 -4.98
CA ALA A 265 -13.05 28.44 -3.86
C ALA A 265 -13.53 29.73 -3.17
N GLN A 266 -13.92 30.74 -3.96
CA GLN A 266 -14.50 31.99 -3.46
C GLN A 266 -15.84 31.76 -2.76
N SER A 267 -16.69 30.85 -3.26
CA SER A 267 -17.99 30.56 -2.64
C SER A 267 -17.89 30.05 -1.19
N LEU A 268 -16.80 29.33 -0.88
CA LEU A 268 -16.47 28.84 0.47
C LEU A 268 -15.52 29.78 1.24
N GLY A 269 -14.87 30.73 0.56
CA GLY A 269 -13.87 31.62 1.17
C GLY A 269 -12.54 30.94 1.50
N VAL A 270 -12.13 29.94 0.71
CA VAL A 270 -10.91 29.14 0.94
C VAL A 270 -9.88 29.33 -0.17
N ALA A 271 -8.60 29.12 0.15
CA ALA A 271 -7.53 29.25 -0.84
C ALA A 271 -7.41 28.00 -1.74
N VAL A 272 -7.21 28.21 -3.05
CA VAL A 272 -6.85 27.12 -3.98
C VAL A 272 -5.40 26.74 -3.80
N THR A 273 -5.11 25.44 -3.70
CA THR A 273 -3.74 24.93 -3.57
C THR A 273 -3.49 23.78 -4.55
N SER A 274 -2.32 23.81 -5.20
CA SER A 274 -1.92 22.80 -6.17
C SER A 274 -1.32 21.54 -5.54
N ASN A 275 -0.94 21.59 -4.26
CA ASN A 275 -0.25 20.50 -3.58
C ASN A 275 -0.70 20.39 -2.11
N HIS A 276 -1.47 19.35 -1.79
CA HIS A 276 -1.60 18.86 -0.42
C HIS A 276 -0.40 17.94 -0.11
N ALA A 277 0.82 18.40 -0.40
CA ALA A 277 2.02 17.58 -0.33
C ALA A 277 2.35 17.10 1.09
N LYS A 278 1.71 17.66 2.13
CA LYS A 278 1.80 17.22 3.52
C LYS A 278 0.39 17.08 4.11
N TYR A 279 0.05 15.87 4.58
CA TYR A 279 -1.15 15.61 5.38
C TYR A 279 -0.69 15.01 6.72
N LEU A 280 -1.14 15.60 7.85
CA LEU A 280 -0.62 15.31 9.20
C LEU A 280 0.91 15.43 9.34
N GLY A 281 1.50 16.42 8.65
CA GLY A 281 2.96 16.62 8.63
C GLY A 281 3.75 15.57 7.83
N LEU A 282 3.08 14.56 7.26
CA LEU A 282 3.71 13.50 6.48
C LEU A 282 3.73 13.88 4.99
N PRO A 283 4.92 13.89 4.34
CA PRO A 283 4.99 14.16 2.91
C PRO A 283 4.32 13.05 2.10
N ALA A 284 3.48 13.41 1.12
CA ALA A 284 2.90 12.49 0.12
C ALA A 284 3.98 11.78 -0.72
N CYS A 285 5.16 12.41 -0.80
CA CYS A 285 6.37 11.85 -1.36
C CYS A 285 7.16 11.11 -0.28
N ILE A 286 6.99 9.79 -0.22
CA ILE A 286 8.00 8.89 0.35
C ILE A 286 9.18 8.89 -0.62
N GLY A 287 9.94 9.98 -0.61
CA GLY A 287 11.11 10.23 -1.44
C GLY A 287 12.32 9.42 -1.00
N ARG A 288 13.25 9.25 -1.94
CA ARG A 288 14.50 8.49 -1.86
C ARG A 288 15.35 8.93 -0.67
N SER A 289 15.39 8.16 0.41
CA SER A 289 16.45 8.27 1.42
C SER A 289 16.93 6.90 1.90
N LYS A 290 18.13 6.92 2.49
CA LYS A 290 19.17 5.88 2.57
C LYS A 290 18.71 4.48 3.03
N LYS A 291 19.51 3.47 2.67
CA LYS A 291 19.33 2.00 2.85
C LYS A 291 18.75 1.57 4.22
N GLU A 292 19.09 2.25 5.31
CA GLU A 292 18.57 1.98 6.68
C GLU A 292 17.14 2.49 6.91
N ILE A 293 16.81 3.68 6.40
CA ILE A 293 15.44 4.19 6.40
C ILE A 293 14.59 3.29 5.52
N PHE A 294 15.14 2.82 4.39
CA PHE A 294 14.44 1.89 3.49
C PHE A 294 14.15 0.54 4.16
N GLN A 295 15.04 -0.02 4.98
CA GLN A 295 14.77 -1.25 5.73
C GLN A 295 13.68 -1.03 6.79
N ASN A 296 13.83 -0.03 7.65
CA ASN A 296 12.82 0.32 8.66
C ASN A 296 11.45 0.64 8.03
N LEU A 297 11.45 1.28 6.87
CA LEU A 297 10.25 1.58 6.08
C LEU A 297 9.66 0.31 5.47
N ARG A 298 10.49 -0.58 4.94
CA ARG A 298 10.08 -1.88 4.38
C ARG A 298 9.35 -2.72 5.42
N ASP A 299 9.83 -2.76 6.65
CA ASP A 299 9.20 -3.55 7.70
C ASP A 299 7.84 -3.01 8.12
N ARG A 300 7.73 -1.67 8.21
CA ARG A 300 6.45 -0.99 8.44
C ARG A 300 5.46 -1.27 7.30
N ILE A 301 5.94 -1.35 6.06
CA ILE A 301 5.10 -1.69 4.91
C ILE A 301 4.71 -3.18 4.95
N CYS A 302 5.59 -4.11 5.31
CA CYS A 302 5.26 -5.53 5.42
C CYS A 302 4.14 -5.76 6.46
N LYS A 303 4.21 -5.07 7.61
CA LYS A 303 3.11 -5.05 8.59
C LYS A 303 1.79 -4.57 7.98
N LYS A 304 1.83 -3.56 7.10
CA LYS A 304 0.63 -3.06 6.41
C LYS A 304 0.07 -4.08 5.43
N VAL A 305 0.92 -4.76 4.64
CA VAL A 305 0.47 -5.85 3.75
C VAL A 305 -0.22 -6.95 4.55
N TRP A 306 0.38 -7.37 5.67
CA TRP A 306 -0.22 -8.36 6.57
C TRP A 306 -1.57 -7.89 7.12
N ARG A 307 -1.69 -6.62 7.51
CA ARG A 307 -2.96 -6.04 7.97
C ARG A 307 -4.02 -6.01 6.88
N ILE A 308 -3.65 -5.66 5.64
CA ILE A 308 -4.58 -5.69 4.50
C ILE A 308 -5.12 -7.10 4.27
N LEU A 309 -4.25 -8.12 4.40
CA LEU A 309 -4.63 -9.54 4.30
C LEU A 309 -5.58 -9.98 5.42
N LYS A 310 -5.32 -9.55 6.66
CA LYS A 310 -6.10 -9.97 7.83
C LYS A 310 -7.40 -9.20 8.02
N ASN A 311 -7.45 -7.94 7.57
CA ASN A 311 -8.58 -7.06 7.76
C ASN A 311 -9.05 -6.52 6.39
N PRO A 312 -9.68 -7.36 5.55
CA PRO A 312 -10.10 -6.99 4.20
C PRO A 312 -11.21 -5.92 4.19
N ASP A 313 -11.96 -5.80 5.28
CA ASP A 313 -13.12 -4.89 5.36
C ASP A 313 -12.81 -3.45 5.72
N THR A 314 -11.55 -3.15 6.07
CA THR A 314 -11.13 -1.78 6.36
C THR A 314 -11.26 -0.91 5.11
N LEU A 315 -11.49 0.40 5.32
CA LEU A 315 -11.60 1.37 4.24
C LEU A 315 -10.38 1.34 3.31
N LEU A 316 -9.17 1.28 3.89
CA LEU A 316 -7.92 1.16 3.14
C LEU A 316 -7.88 -0.12 2.30
N SER A 317 -8.19 -1.28 2.88
CA SER A 317 -8.19 -2.57 2.16
C SER A 317 -9.17 -2.56 0.99
N LYS A 318 -10.40 -2.06 1.20
CA LYS A 318 -11.42 -1.94 0.16
C LYS A 318 -10.99 -1.01 -0.99
N ILE A 319 -10.36 0.12 -0.66
CA ILE A 319 -9.83 1.08 -1.64
C ILE A 319 -8.68 0.48 -2.45
N LEU A 320 -7.71 -0.14 -1.79
CA LEU A 320 -6.57 -0.76 -2.47
C LEU A 320 -7.02 -1.96 -3.32
N LYS A 321 -7.96 -2.77 -2.83
CA LYS A 321 -8.56 -3.88 -3.58
C LYS A 321 -9.25 -3.37 -4.84
N GLY A 322 -10.19 -2.44 -4.70
CA GLY A 322 -10.91 -1.87 -5.85
C GLY A 322 -9.99 -1.23 -6.88
N ARG A 323 -8.88 -0.61 -6.45
CA ARG A 323 -7.93 0.06 -7.35
C ARG A 323 -6.92 -0.87 -8.02
N TYR A 324 -6.36 -1.83 -7.29
CA TYR A 324 -5.15 -2.56 -7.73
C TYR A 324 -5.35 -4.07 -7.90
N PHE A 325 -6.35 -4.67 -7.25
CA PHE A 325 -6.59 -6.13 -7.30
C PHE A 325 -8.08 -6.47 -7.14
N ALA A 326 -8.94 -5.86 -7.96
CA ALA A 326 -10.39 -5.96 -7.81
C ALA A 326 -10.93 -7.41 -7.94
N ARG A 327 -10.32 -8.21 -8.83
CA ARG A 327 -10.76 -9.57 -9.17
C ARG A 327 -9.91 -10.69 -8.53
N GLY A 328 -8.96 -10.36 -7.64
CA GLY A 328 -8.01 -11.34 -7.14
C GLY A 328 -7.49 -11.01 -5.74
N SER A 329 -6.44 -11.71 -5.36
CA SER A 329 -5.74 -11.47 -4.09
C SER A 329 -4.67 -10.38 -4.24
N ILE A 330 -4.25 -9.79 -3.12
CA ILE A 330 -3.10 -8.89 -3.10
C ILE A 330 -1.82 -9.59 -3.62
N PHE A 331 -1.71 -10.91 -3.49
CA PHE A 331 -0.55 -11.68 -3.98
C PHE A 331 -0.50 -11.82 -5.50
N GLU A 332 -1.61 -11.60 -6.19
CA GLU A 332 -1.72 -11.61 -7.67
C GLU A 332 -1.76 -10.19 -8.24
N ALA A 333 -1.72 -9.18 -7.37
CA ALA A 333 -1.86 -7.79 -7.75
C ALA A 333 -0.71 -7.37 -8.68
N ARG A 334 -1.08 -6.81 -9.84
CA ARG A 334 -0.13 -6.26 -10.80
C ARG A 334 0.26 -4.84 -10.40
N LEU A 335 1.46 -4.44 -10.78
CA LEU A 335 1.95 -3.09 -10.48
C LEU A 335 1.16 -2.00 -11.19
N GLY A 336 0.77 -2.26 -12.45
CA GLY A 336 -0.07 -1.38 -13.27
C GLY A 336 0.57 -0.06 -13.69
N PHE A 337 -0.08 0.61 -14.64
CA PHE A 337 0.21 1.99 -15.05
C PHE A 337 -0.53 2.98 -14.12
N ASN A 338 0.01 4.19 -13.91
CA ASN A 338 -0.59 5.23 -13.06
C ASN A 338 -0.82 4.83 -11.58
N ARG A 339 0.23 4.31 -10.95
CA ARG A 339 0.26 3.85 -9.55
C ARG A 339 0.81 4.91 -8.59
N SER A 340 0.27 4.92 -7.38
CA SER A 340 0.80 5.75 -6.30
C SER A 340 2.18 5.30 -5.82
N SER A 341 2.91 6.22 -5.18
CA SER A 341 4.15 5.92 -4.46
C SER A 341 3.92 4.90 -3.33
N THR A 342 2.78 5.01 -2.65
CA THR A 342 2.31 4.08 -1.62
C THR A 342 2.18 2.66 -2.18
N TRP A 343 1.43 2.48 -3.27
CA TRP A 343 1.23 1.17 -3.90
C TRP A 343 2.53 0.58 -4.41
N ARG A 344 3.38 1.38 -5.06
CA ARG A 344 4.72 0.94 -5.49
C ARG A 344 5.53 0.37 -4.31
N SER A 345 5.40 0.97 -3.14
CA SER A 345 6.13 0.56 -1.93
C SER A 345 5.53 -0.71 -1.33
N ILE A 346 4.20 -0.79 -1.23
CA ILE A 346 3.44 -1.98 -0.84
C ILE A 346 3.81 -3.16 -1.74
N TRP A 347 3.68 -2.98 -3.06
CA TRP A 347 3.89 -4.03 -4.05
C TRP A 347 5.29 -4.65 -3.97
N ARG A 348 6.34 -3.83 -3.76
CA ARG A 348 7.73 -4.29 -3.58
C ARG A 348 7.96 -5.19 -2.36
N THR A 349 7.03 -5.21 -1.40
CA THR A 349 7.11 -6.05 -0.20
C THR A 349 6.26 -7.31 -0.27
N ILE A 350 5.30 -7.37 -1.20
CA ILE A 350 4.40 -8.51 -1.38
C ILE A 350 5.16 -9.84 -1.51
N PRO A 351 6.25 -9.96 -2.32
CA PRO A 351 6.97 -11.24 -2.44
C PRO A 351 7.56 -11.74 -1.12
N LEU A 352 8.07 -10.82 -0.29
CA LEU A 352 8.65 -11.16 1.02
C LEU A 352 7.57 -11.66 1.98
N VAL A 353 6.42 -10.99 2.01
CA VAL A 353 5.29 -11.40 2.85
C VAL A 353 4.74 -12.73 2.36
N LYS A 354 4.52 -12.88 1.05
CA LYS A 354 4.04 -14.12 0.42
C LYS A 354 4.94 -15.31 0.78
N ALA A 355 6.26 -15.14 0.75
CA ALA A 355 7.22 -16.20 1.06
C ALA A 355 7.26 -16.60 2.54
N GLY A 356 6.73 -15.78 3.45
CA GLY A 356 6.59 -16.13 4.87
C GLY A 356 5.20 -16.58 5.28
N CYS A 357 4.23 -16.48 4.38
CA CYS A 357 2.86 -16.91 4.59
C CYS A 357 2.69 -18.39 4.27
N ARG A 358 1.88 -19.08 5.08
CA ARG A 358 1.43 -20.44 4.84
C ARG A 358 -0.02 -20.57 5.28
N TRP A 359 -0.85 -21.22 4.49
CA TRP A 359 -2.18 -21.64 4.89
C TRP A 359 -2.11 -22.71 5.97
N ARG A 360 -2.96 -22.56 6.98
CA ARG A 360 -3.33 -23.63 7.90
C ARG A 360 -4.66 -24.17 7.42
N VAL A 361 -4.69 -25.46 7.14
CA VAL A 361 -5.89 -26.15 6.65
C VAL A 361 -6.95 -26.17 7.75
N GLY A 362 -8.15 -25.70 7.40
CA GLY A 362 -9.39 -25.88 8.15
C GLY A 362 -10.26 -26.88 7.40
N ASP A 363 -11.22 -26.38 6.63
CA ASP A 363 -12.09 -27.15 5.73
C ASP A 363 -11.45 -27.43 4.36
N GLY A 364 -10.35 -26.76 4.03
CA GLY A 364 -9.61 -26.94 2.79
C GLY A 364 -10.28 -26.32 1.56
N SER A 365 -11.37 -25.58 1.72
CA SER A 365 -12.20 -25.06 0.62
C SER A 365 -11.57 -23.85 -0.09
N ASN A 366 -10.58 -23.19 0.51
CA ASN A 366 -9.92 -21.99 0.00
C ASN A 366 -8.47 -22.25 -0.42
N ILE A 367 -7.97 -23.48 -0.29
CA ILE A 367 -6.59 -23.85 -0.57
C ILE A 367 -6.53 -24.73 -1.81
N GLN A 368 -5.87 -24.25 -2.87
CA GLN A 368 -5.55 -25.08 -4.03
C GLN A 368 -4.33 -25.96 -3.73
N ILE A 369 -4.48 -27.26 -3.95
CA ILE A 369 -3.48 -28.28 -3.56
C ILE A 369 -2.08 -27.92 -4.06
N TRP A 370 -1.95 -27.57 -5.34
CA TRP A 370 -0.65 -27.38 -5.99
C TRP A 370 -0.21 -25.91 -6.09
N ARG A 371 -1.15 -24.96 -5.97
CA ARG A 371 -0.86 -23.52 -6.15
C ARG A 371 -0.58 -22.79 -4.84
N ASP A 372 -1.19 -23.23 -3.74
CA ASP A 372 -1.10 -22.52 -2.47
C ASP A 372 -0.03 -23.10 -1.53
N GLN A 373 0.50 -22.23 -0.66
CA GLN A 373 1.52 -22.59 0.32
C GLN A 373 0.83 -23.14 1.58
N TRP A 374 0.69 -24.46 1.75
CA TRP A 374 -0.02 -25.05 2.90
C TRP A 374 0.74 -26.16 3.64
N LEU A 375 1.83 -26.70 3.07
CA LEU A 375 2.63 -27.75 3.68
C LEU A 375 3.79 -27.22 4.54
N PRO A 376 4.11 -27.84 5.69
CA PRO A 376 5.23 -27.48 6.58
C PRO A 376 6.62 -27.87 6.02
N ARG A 377 6.84 -27.74 4.71
CA ARG A 377 8.09 -28.11 4.03
C ARG A 377 9.04 -26.90 3.89
N PRO A 378 10.38 -27.09 4.01
CA PRO A 378 11.35 -26.04 3.72
C PRO A 378 11.21 -25.47 2.28
N TYR A 379 11.51 -24.19 2.11
CA TYR A 379 11.63 -23.47 0.83
C TYR A 379 10.31 -23.04 0.15
N SER A 380 9.37 -23.96 -0.10
CA SER A 380 8.18 -23.67 -0.92
C SER A 380 6.85 -23.66 -0.16
N PHE A 381 6.78 -24.34 0.98
CA PHE A 381 5.52 -24.69 1.66
C PHE A 381 4.48 -25.35 0.75
N ARG A 382 4.90 -25.93 -0.38
CA ARG A 382 4.05 -26.55 -1.40
C ARG A 382 4.47 -28.00 -1.60
N PRO A 383 3.55 -28.86 -2.07
CA PRO A 383 3.94 -30.17 -2.59
C PRO A 383 5.02 -30.03 -3.68
N ILE A 384 5.99 -30.93 -3.70
CA ILE A 384 7.11 -30.93 -4.64
C ILE A 384 6.73 -31.59 -5.96
N GLN A 385 5.89 -32.63 -5.90
CA GLN A 385 5.69 -33.51 -7.04
C GLN A 385 4.26 -34.07 -7.07
N MET A 386 3.69 -34.02 -8.27
CA MET A 386 2.42 -34.64 -8.62
C MET A 386 2.71 -35.97 -9.32
N GLN A 387 2.13 -37.06 -8.82
CA GLN A 387 2.17 -38.35 -9.53
C GLN A 387 1.01 -38.50 -10.52
N ASN A 388 -0.11 -37.78 -10.30
CA ASN A 388 -1.33 -37.91 -11.11
C ASN A 388 -1.96 -36.55 -11.43
N CYS A 389 -2.11 -36.21 -12.71
CA CYS A 389 -2.60 -34.92 -13.22
C CYS A 389 -4.08 -34.60 -12.94
N SER A 390 -4.89 -35.58 -12.51
CA SER A 390 -6.34 -35.42 -12.30
C SER A 390 -6.73 -34.38 -11.24
N LEU A 391 -5.86 -34.10 -10.26
CA LEU A 391 -6.13 -33.17 -9.16
C LEU A 391 -5.48 -31.79 -9.35
N TRP A 392 -5.14 -31.39 -10.58
CA TRP A 392 -4.40 -30.15 -10.87
C TRP A 392 -5.06 -28.89 -10.33
N ASN A 393 -6.37 -28.76 -10.56
CA ASN A 393 -7.17 -27.61 -10.10
C ASN A 393 -7.98 -27.93 -8.84
N ALA A 394 -7.70 -29.05 -8.18
CA ALA A 394 -8.44 -29.47 -7.00
C ALA A 394 -8.01 -28.69 -5.75
N LYS A 395 -8.95 -28.60 -4.81
CA LYS A 395 -8.78 -27.96 -3.50
C LYS A 395 -8.45 -28.99 -2.44
N VAL A 396 -7.83 -28.57 -1.35
CA VAL A 396 -7.45 -29.48 -0.25
C VAL A 396 -8.65 -30.21 0.34
N GLU A 397 -9.85 -29.63 0.27
CA GLU A 397 -11.09 -30.29 0.69
C GLU A 397 -11.33 -31.66 0.02
N THR A 398 -10.80 -31.91 -1.18
CA THR A 398 -10.97 -33.20 -1.86
C THR A 398 -10.20 -34.33 -1.20
N LEU A 399 -9.13 -33.99 -0.49
CA LEU A 399 -8.27 -34.91 0.26
C LEU A 399 -8.85 -35.22 1.66
N ILE A 400 -9.89 -34.52 2.08
CA ILE A 400 -10.50 -34.64 3.40
C ILE A 400 -11.80 -35.45 3.27
N ASP A 401 -11.97 -36.42 4.17
CA ASP A 401 -13.26 -37.04 4.42
C ASP A 401 -14.05 -36.16 5.40
N LYS A 402 -15.14 -35.57 4.93
CA LYS A 402 -15.94 -34.62 5.73
C LYS A 402 -16.75 -35.32 6.81
N ASP A 403 -17.11 -36.59 6.62
CA ASP A 403 -17.93 -37.36 7.56
C ASP A 403 -17.06 -37.99 8.65
N LEU A 404 -15.90 -38.51 8.27
CA LEU A 404 -14.96 -39.17 9.18
C LEU A 404 -13.92 -38.21 9.79
N HIS A 405 -13.87 -36.96 9.32
CA HIS A 405 -12.90 -35.94 9.75
C HIS A 405 -11.44 -36.41 9.69
N CYS A 406 -11.12 -37.23 8.69
CA CYS A 406 -9.79 -37.77 8.48
C CYS A 406 -9.29 -37.46 7.07
N TRP A 407 -7.99 -37.65 6.86
CA TRP A 407 -7.40 -37.59 5.54
C TRP A 407 -7.76 -38.85 4.75
N LYS A 408 -8.08 -38.71 3.46
CA LYS A 408 -8.26 -39.84 2.55
C LYS A 408 -6.90 -40.42 2.18
N GLU A 409 -6.35 -41.24 3.08
CA GLU A 409 -4.98 -41.72 3.02
C GLU A 409 -4.63 -42.41 1.70
N ASP A 410 -5.51 -43.29 1.21
CA ASP A 410 -5.31 -44.00 -0.07
C ASP A 410 -5.20 -43.04 -1.26
N LEU A 411 -6.01 -41.99 -1.28
CA LEU A 411 -5.97 -40.98 -2.34
C LEU A 411 -4.67 -40.17 -2.26
N ILE A 412 -4.22 -39.84 -1.04
CA ILE A 412 -2.99 -39.08 -0.80
C ILE A 412 -1.78 -39.90 -1.24
N ASP A 413 -1.68 -41.17 -0.86
CA ASP A 413 -0.54 -42.03 -1.19
C ASP A 413 -0.41 -42.29 -2.70
N ARG A 414 -1.52 -42.28 -3.44
CA ARG A 414 -1.53 -42.40 -4.91
C ARG A 414 -1.24 -41.07 -5.63
N THR A 415 -1.40 -39.94 -4.95
CA THR A 415 -1.33 -38.60 -5.57
C THR A 415 0.02 -37.93 -5.32
N PHE A 416 0.57 -38.11 -4.12
CA PHE A 416 1.76 -37.43 -3.63
C PHE A 416 2.91 -38.40 -3.46
N VAL A 417 4.14 -37.90 -3.54
CA VAL A 417 5.34 -38.68 -3.14
C VAL A 417 5.29 -39.01 -1.64
N PRO A 418 5.90 -40.11 -1.18
CA PRO A 418 5.85 -40.54 0.22
C PRO A 418 6.21 -39.44 1.24
N ASP A 419 7.20 -38.60 0.91
CA ASP A 419 7.60 -37.46 1.72
C ASP A 419 6.49 -36.41 1.89
N ASP A 420 5.74 -36.10 0.82
CA ASP A 420 4.66 -35.13 0.89
C ASP A 420 3.41 -35.77 1.51
N ALA A 421 3.13 -37.05 1.21
CA ALA A 421 2.03 -37.82 1.78
C ALA A 421 2.14 -37.91 3.31
N SER A 422 3.31 -38.26 3.83
CA SER A 422 3.56 -38.30 5.29
C SER A 422 3.38 -36.94 5.95
N LEU A 423 3.82 -35.85 5.31
CA LEU A 423 3.60 -34.49 5.81
C LEU A 423 2.12 -34.09 5.81
N ILE A 424 1.36 -34.46 4.77
CA ILE A 424 -0.07 -34.19 4.68
C ILE A 424 -0.81 -34.92 5.80
N LYS A 425 -0.56 -36.23 5.96
CA LYS A 425 -1.20 -37.06 6.98
C LYS A 425 -0.88 -36.59 8.41
N ALA A 426 0.31 -36.02 8.62
CA ALA A 426 0.72 -35.44 9.91
C ALA A 426 0.07 -34.07 10.21
N LEU A 427 -0.61 -33.43 9.26
CA LEU A 427 -1.31 -32.17 9.51
C LEU A 427 -2.58 -32.42 10.33
N PRO A 428 -2.75 -31.73 11.48
CA PRO A 428 -3.97 -31.84 12.25
C PRO A 428 -5.13 -31.21 11.48
N LEU A 429 -6.20 -31.99 11.27
CA LEU A 429 -7.47 -31.47 10.79
C LEU A 429 -8.19 -30.77 11.94
N ALA A 430 -8.79 -29.62 11.65
CA ALA A 430 -9.57 -28.89 12.63
C ALA A 430 -10.92 -29.59 12.88
N ARG A 431 -11.53 -29.34 14.04
CA ARG A 431 -12.93 -29.75 14.30
C ARG A 431 -13.85 -29.14 13.23
N SER A 432 -14.95 -29.83 12.94
CA SER A 432 -16.00 -29.37 12.00
C SER A 432 -16.27 -27.87 12.10
N GLY A 433 -16.31 -27.18 10.95
CA GLY A 433 -16.71 -25.77 10.84
C GLY A 433 -15.59 -24.73 10.95
N VAL A 434 -14.31 -25.13 11.08
CA VAL A 434 -13.18 -24.19 11.09
C VAL A 434 -12.72 -23.89 9.66
N GLN A 435 -12.72 -22.62 9.26
CA GLN A 435 -12.28 -22.17 7.94
C GLN A 435 -10.74 -22.14 7.81
N ASP A 436 -10.26 -22.22 6.57
CA ASP A 436 -8.84 -22.04 6.23
C ASP A 436 -8.28 -20.68 6.67
N VAL A 437 -7.09 -20.68 7.29
CA VAL A 437 -6.46 -19.45 7.80
C VAL A 437 -5.04 -19.28 7.27
N LEU A 438 -4.76 -18.13 6.64
CA LEU A 438 -3.39 -17.75 6.30
C LEU A 438 -2.59 -17.38 7.55
N VAL A 439 -1.50 -18.08 7.85
CA VAL A 439 -0.65 -17.85 9.03
C VAL A 439 0.76 -17.43 8.62
N TRP A 440 1.43 -16.68 9.49
CA TRP A 440 2.85 -16.38 9.34
C TRP A 440 3.68 -17.54 9.88
N HIS A 441 4.35 -18.28 9.01
CA HIS A 441 5.01 -19.53 9.37
C HIS A 441 6.14 -19.33 10.41
N TYR A 442 6.84 -18.20 10.34
CA TYR A 442 8.02 -17.92 11.16
C TYR A 442 7.70 -17.34 12.55
N ALA A 443 6.47 -17.50 13.04
CA ALA A 443 6.08 -17.16 14.40
C ALA A 443 5.20 -18.26 15.00
N LYS A 444 5.47 -18.63 16.26
CA LYS A 444 4.76 -19.71 16.97
C LYS A 444 3.25 -19.46 17.06
N ASN A 445 2.85 -18.20 17.23
CA ASN A 445 1.44 -17.78 17.27
C ASN A 445 0.82 -17.55 15.88
N GLY A 446 1.58 -17.76 14.80
CA GLY A 446 1.11 -17.49 13.43
C GLY A 446 0.95 -16.01 13.08
N LEU A 447 1.38 -15.09 13.96
CA LEU A 447 1.26 -13.64 13.75
C LEU A 447 2.55 -13.06 13.17
N PHE A 448 2.38 -12.17 12.20
CA PHE A 448 3.49 -11.45 11.59
C PHE A 448 4.20 -10.54 12.61
N SER A 449 5.53 -10.61 12.66
CA SER A 449 6.36 -9.61 13.31
C SER A 449 7.48 -9.12 12.39
N VAL A 450 7.90 -7.86 12.57
CA VAL A 450 9.07 -7.30 11.85
C VAL A 450 10.30 -8.18 12.07
N ARG A 451 10.54 -8.61 13.32
CA ARG A 451 11.67 -9.44 13.70
C ARG A 451 11.70 -10.75 12.92
N SER A 452 10.55 -11.43 12.80
CA SER A 452 10.44 -12.65 12.00
C SER A 452 10.58 -12.40 10.50
N ALA A 453 10.12 -11.25 9.98
CA ALA A 453 10.31 -10.89 8.58
C ALA A 453 11.79 -10.64 8.23
N TYR A 454 12.55 -10.02 9.15
CA TYR A 454 14.01 -9.92 9.03
C TYR A 454 14.69 -11.28 8.97
N TYR A 455 14.24 -12.23 9.79
CA TYR A 455 14.75 -13.61 9.75
C TYR A 455 14.51 -14.25 8.38
N VAL A 456 13.30 -14.10 7.82
CA VAL A 456 12.97 -14.53 6.46
C VAL A 456 13.90 -13.87 5.45
N GLN A 457 13.97 -12.54 5.45
CA GLN A 457 14.82 -11.80 4.51
C GLN A 457 16.30 -12.22 4.61
N ARG A 458 16.83 -12.39 5.83
CA ARG A 458 18.21 -12.81 6.05
C ARG A 458 18.44 -14.25 5.62
N ASN A 459 17.49 -15.14 5.78
CA ASN A 459 17.58 -16.50 5.24
C ASN A 459 17.50 -16.52 3.71
N PHE A 460 16.66 -15.68 3.11
CA PHE A 460 16.66 -15.46 1.66
C PHE A 460 18.01 -14.90 1.16
N GLN A 461 18.67 -14.03 1.93
CA GLN A 461 19.97 -13.44 1.59
C GLN A 461 21.16 -14.37 1.86
N LYS A 462 21.23 -15.06 3.02
CA LYS A 462 22.29 -16.02 3.35
C LYS A 462 22.30 -17.20 2.38
N ARG A 463 21.13 -17.64 1.92
CA ARG A 463 20.99 -18.69 0.90
C ARG A 463 21.43 -18.24 -0.50
N SER A 464 21.69 -16.95 -0.71
CA SER A 464 22.28 -16.41 -1.94
C SER A 464 23.81 -16.56 -2.01
N ASN A 465 24.46 -16.91 -0.89
CA ASN A 465 25.93 -17.01 -0.81
C ASN A 465 26.44 -18.46 -0.95
N ASN A 466 25.55 -19.46 -1.11
CA ASN A 466 25.98 -20.81 -1.48
C ASN A 466 26.16 -20.88 -3.00
N VAL A 467 27.35 -21.28 -3.42
CA VAL A 467 27.99 -21.16 -4.75
C VAL A 467 27.33 -22.01 -5.87
N GLN A 468 26.10 -22.50 -5.67
CA GLN A 468 25.37 -23.24 -6.71
C GLN A 468 23.99 -22.64 -6.96
N ILE A 469 23.70 -22.33 -8.23
CA ILE A 469 22.35 -22.05 -8.70
C ILE A 469 21.50 -23.31 -8.45
N HIS A 470 20.73 -23.32 -7.36
CA HIS A 470 19.82 -24.43 -7.08
C HIS A 470 18.66 -24.33 -8.07
N ARG A 471 18.76 -25.02 -9.21
CA ARG A 471 17.78 -24.95 -10.31
C ARG A 471 16.36 -25.20 -9.81
N GLN A 472 16.19 -26.16 -8.89
CA GLN A 472 14.92 -26.44 -8.20
C GLN A 472 14.39 -25.25 -7.40
N ALA A 473 15.25 -24.43 -6.78
CA ALA A 473 14.83 -23.23 -6.06
C ALA A 473 14.36 -22.12 -6.99
N VAL A 474 14.96 -21.96 -8.19
CA VAL A 474 14.49 -20.99 -9.19
C VAL A 474 13.07 -21.32 -9.64
N TRP A 475 12.78 -22.61 -9.89
CA TRP A 475 11.44 -23.07 -10.25
C TRP A 475 10.46 -23.00 -9.07
N ALA A 476 10.88 -23.35 -7.86
CA ALA A 476 10.04 -23.21 -6.67
C ALA A 476 9.65 -21.75 -6.37
N LEU A 477 10.55 -20.81 -6.67
CA LEU A 477 10.34 -19.37 -6.43
C LEU A 477 9.63 -18.65 -7.58
N SER A 478 9.50 -19.27 -8.75
CA SER A 478 8.99 -18.61 -9.96
C SER A 478 7.47 -18.48 -10.00
N GLU A 479 6.76 -19.16 -9.10
CA GLU A 479 5.29 -19.30 -9.10
C GLU A 479 4.75 -20.13 -10.26
N ILE A 480 5.62 -20.73 -11.07
CA ILE A 480 5.23 -21.75 -12.04
C ILE A 480 4.95 -23.03 -11.24
N PRO A 481 3.79 -23.68 -11.43
CA PRO A 481 3.36 -24.83 -10.63
C PRO A 481 4.17 -26.14 -10.85
N PHE A 482 5.41 -26.05 -11.33
CA PHE A 482 6.29 -27.19 -11.58
C PHE A 482 7.58 -27.08 -10.76
N CYS A 483 7.92 -28.12 -10.00
CA CYS A 483 9.21 -28.23 -9.32
C CYS A 483 10.04 -29.46 -9.71
N SER A 484 9.49 -30.44 -10.45
CA SER A 484 10.18 -31.74 -10.59
C SER A 484 9.92 -32.55 -11.87
N VAL A 485 9.28 -32.02 -12.94
CA VAL A 485 9.21 -32.75 -14.24
C VAL A 485 10.58 -32.81 -14.96
N PHE A 486 11.61 -32.20 -14.35
CA PHE A 486 12.92 -31.94 -14.95
C PHE A 486 13.74 -33.19 -15.29
N ASN A 487 13.44 -34.36 -14.72
CA ASN A 487 14.22 -35.58 -14.96
C ASN A 487 13.58 -36.55 -15.97
N TRP A 488 12.33 -36.34 -16.41
CA TRP A 488 11.59 -37.32 -17.21
C TRP A 488 11.37 -36.92 -18.69
N LEU A 489 11.50 -35.64 -19.06
CA LEU A 489 11.09 -35.18 -20.39
C LEU A 489 12.12 -35.39 -21.52
N GLY A 490 13.35 -35.82 -21.19
CA GLY A 490 14.37 -36.31 -22.16
C GLY A 490 14.92 -35.30 -23.17
N SER A 491 14.20 -34.21 -23.50
CA SER A 491 14.60 -33.20 -24.49
C SER A 491 13.97 -31.82 -24.21
N ALA A 492 14.61 -30.76 -24.72
CA ALA A 492 14.11 -29.39 -24.63
C ALA A 492 12.81 -29.16 -25.42
N GLN A 493 12.57 -29.91 -26.50
CA GLN A 493 11.33 -29.82 -27.28
C GLN A 493 10.12 -30.35 -26.51
N ASN A 494 10.27 -31.49 -25.83
CA ASN A 494 9.21 -32.03 -24.97
C ASN A 494 8.91 -31.10 -23.80
N TRP A 495 9.94 -30.38 -23.32
CA TRP A 495 9.80 -29.38 -22.29
C TRP A 495 8.96 -28.19 -22.75
N ILE A 496 9.22 -27.64 -23.94
CA ILE A 496 8.45 -26.51 -24.50
C ILE A 496 7.01 -26.90 -24.80
N ARG A 497 6.78 -28.10 -25.35
CA ARG A 497 5.41 -28.62 -25.60
C ARG A 497 4.63 -28.78 -24.29
N PHE A 498 5.23 -29.44 -23.30
CA PHE A 498 4.59 -29.61 -22.00
C PHE A 498 4.24 -28.27 -21.32
N LEU A 499 5.14 -27.28 -21.39
CA LEU A 499 4.85 -25.95 -20.89
C LEU A 499 3.71 -25.27 -21.65
N TYR A 500 3.65 -25.43 -22.97
CA TYR A 500 2.60 -24.84 -23.80
C TYR A 500 1.22 -25.44 -23.49
N ASP A 501 1.16 -26.74 -23.27
CA ASP A 501 -0.10 -27.47 -23.05
C ASP A 501 -0.67 -27.27 -21.63
N ASN A 502 0.17 -26.98 -20.63
CA ASN A 502 -0.22 -27.00 -19.21
C ASN A 502 -0.15 -25.65 -18.49
N LEU A 503 0.43 -24.61 -19.10
CA LEU A 503 0.54 -23.28 -18.51
C LEU A 503 -0.35 -22.27 -19.21
N ASP A 504 -0.86 -21.30 -18.45
CA ASP A 504 -1.47 -20.12 -19.07
C ASP A 504 -0.43 -19.29 -19.83
N GLU A 505 -0.87 -18.45 -20.76
CA GLU A 505 0.00 -17.66 -21.63
C GLU A 505 1.02 -16.80 -20.85
N GLY A 506 0.63 -16.28 -19.68
CA GLY A 506 1.51 -15.49 -18.82
C GLY A 506 2.57 -16.34 -18.14
N GLN A 507 2.18 -17.51 -17.64
CA GLN A 507 3.06 -18.51 -17.04
C GLN A 507 4.02 -19.12 -18.06
N PHE A 508 3.56 -19.40 -19.28
CA PHE A 508 4.40 -19.89 -20.38
C PHE A 508 5.50 -18.88 -20.73
N ARG A 509 5.14 -17.61 -20.93
CA ARG A 509 6.10 -16.52 -21.19
C ARG A 509 7.12 -16.37 -20.06
N LEU A 510 6.68 -16.50 -18.81
CA LEU A 510 7.57 -16.50 -17.65
C LEU A 510 8.50 -17.73 -17.64
N GLY A 511 7.98 -18.90 -18.00
CA GLY A 511 8.75 -20.14 -18.14
C GLY A 511 9.89 -20.03 -19.13
N ILE A 512 9.62 -19.47 -20.32
CA ILE A 512 10.64 -19.20 -21.33
C ILE A 512 11.67 -18.16 -20.85
N ALA A 513 11.22 -17.08 -20.21
CA ALA A 513 12.13 -16.07 -19.66
C ALA A 513 13.04 -16.64 -18.55
N LEU A 514 12.53 -17.57 -17.75
CA LEU A 514 13.31 -18.27 -16.73
C LEU A 514 14.35 -19.20 -17.33
N MET A 515 14.01 -19.96 -18.38
CA MET A 515 15.01 -20.77 -19.09
C MET A 515 16.16 -19.91 -19.61
N TRP A 516 15.82 -18.82 -20.28
CA TRP A 516 16.80 -17.89 -20.83
C TRP A 516 17.67 -17.31 -19.72
N LYS A 517 17.05 -16.85 -18.62
CA LYS A 517 17.79 -16.23 -17.52
C LYS A 517 18.65 -17.25 -16.77
N LEU A 518 18.17 -18.48 -16.61
CA LEU A 518 18.97 -19.59 -16.07
C LEU A 518 20.18 -19.89 -16.94
N TRP A 519 20.01 -19.98 -18.25
CA TRP A 519 21.10 -20.19 -19.20
C TRP A 519 22.11 -19.03 -19.16
N TYR A 520 21.62 -17.80 -19.22
CA TYR A 520 22.43 -16.58 -19.18
C TYR A 520 23.27 -16.49 -17.90
N GLU A 521 22.64 -16.67 -16.73
CA GLU A 521 23.33 -16.58 -15.44
C GLU A 521 24.27 -17.76 -15.21
N ARG A 522 23.96 -18.96 -15.75
CA ARG A 522 24.89 -20.09 -15.77
C ARG A 522 26.15 -19.78 -16.58
N ASN A 523 25.99 -19.20 -17.77
CA ASN A 523 27.14 -18.84 -18.60
C ASN A 523 27.94 -17.70 -17.98
N LYS A 524 27.29 -16.75 -17.32
CA LYS A 524 27.97 -15.69 -16.57
C LYS A 524 28.78 -16.23 -15.38
N LEU A 525 28.28 -17.25 -14.68
CA LEU A 525 29.04 -17.96 -13.67
C LEU A 525 30.28 -18.64 -14.27
N VAL A 526 30.13 -19.34 -15.40
CA VAL A 526 31.22 -20.07 -16.07
C VAL A 526 32.29 -19.10 -16.62
N MET A 527 31.88 -17.96 -17.17
CA MET A 527 32.78 -17.06 -17.90
C MET A 527 33.31 -15.89 -17.06
N GLU A 528 32.59 -15.44 -16.03
CA GLU A 528 32.92 -14.24 -15.24
C GLU A 528 33.09 -14.53 -13.73
N ASN A 529 32.95 -15.80 -13.32
CA ASN A 529 33.02 -16.25 -11.92
C ASN A 529 32.05 -15.52 -10.96
N GLN A 530 30.97 -14.95 -11.51
CA GLN A 530 29.93 -14.27 -10.73
C GLN A 530 28.84 -15.26 -10.33
N SER A 531 28.70 -15.51 -9.02
CA SER A 531 27.65 -16.36 -8.44
C SER A 531 26.26 -15.70 -8.47
N PRO A 532 25.30 -16.19 -9.28
CA PRO A 532 23.98 -15.59 -9.38
C PRO A 532 23.05 -16.08 -8.27
N ASN A 533 22.26 -15.17 -7.69
CA ASN A 533 21.19 -15.51 -6.75
C ASN A 533 19.98 -16.09 -7.49
N SER A 534 19.47 -17.26 -7.05
CA SER A 534 18.24 -17.88 -7.59
C SER A 534 17.04 -16.91 -7.61
N LEU A 535 16.93 -16.02 -6.62
CA LEU A 535 15.92 -14.97 -6.57
C LEU A 535 16.18 -13.86 -7.60
N ASN A 536 17.43 -13.52 -7.90
CA ASN A 536 17.75 -12.57 -8.96
C ASN A 536 17.43 -13.15 -10.35
N VAL A 537 17.59 -14.47 -10.53
CA VAL A 537 17.14 -15.16 -11.75
C VAL A 537 15.63 -15.01 -11.91
N VAL A 538 14.86 -15.29 -10.86
CA VAL A 538 13.39 -15.17 -10.90
C VAL A 538 12.93 -13.73 -11.08
N VAL A 539 13.47 -12.78 -10.30
CA VAL A 539 13.13 -11.36 -10.40
C VAL A 539 13.54 -10.80 -11.77
N GLY A 540 14.71 -11.21 -12.27
CA GLY A 540 15.20 -10.86 -13.60
C GLY A 540 14.28 -11.38 -14.70
N ALA A 541 13.93 -12.67 -14.66
CA ALA A 541 13.01 -13.28 -15.62
C ALA A 541 11.64 -12.61 -15.60
N LYS A 542 11.06 -12.35 -14.41
CA LYS A 542 9.80 -11.60 -14.27
C LYS A 542 9.92 -10.20 -14.86
N SER A 543 11.04 -9.52 -14.63
CA SER A 543 11.29 -8.19 -15.20
C SER A 543 11.39 -8.23 -16.72
N THR A 544 12.05 -9.25 -17.30
CA THR A 544 12.14 -9.46 -18.74
C THR A 544 10.78 -9.77 -19.35
N THR A 545 9.97 -10.63 -18.72
CA THR A 545 8.60 -10.91 -19.19
C THR A 545 7.73 -9.66 -19.17
N ILE A 546 7.86 -8.82 -18.14
CA ILE A 546 7.15 -7.54 -18.05
C ILE A 546 7.63 -6.58 -19.15
N ALA A 547 8.93 -6.41 -19.33
CA ALA A 547 9.48 -5.54 -20.37
C ALA A 547 9.06 -5.97 -21.78
N TYR A 548 9.04 -7.29 -22.03
CA TYR A 548 8.51 -7.86 -23.28
C TYR A 548 7.02 -7.57 -23.47
N GLN A 549 6.21 -7.69 -22.41
CA GLN A 549 4.79 -7.35 -22.48
C GLN A 549 4.57 -5.85 -22.74
N GLU A 550 5.34 -4.98 -22.10
CA GLU A 550 5.29 -3.54 -22.31
C GLU A 550 5.63 -3.17 -23.76
N ALA A 551 6.72 -3.70 -24.30
CA ALA A 551 7.15 -3.43 -25.68
C ALA A 551 6.13 -3.90 -26.74
N ASN A 552 5.45 -5.04 -26.52
CA ASN A 552 4.45 -5.56 -27.45
C ASN A 552 3.04 -4.97 -27.25
N SER A 553 2.76 -4.39 -26.09
CA SER A 553 1.51 -3.66 -25.84
C SER A 553 1.50 -2.29 -26.54
N GLU A 554 2.66 -1.68 -26.76
CA GLU A 554 2.78 -0.42 -27.52
C GLU A 554 2.60 -0.59 -29.03
N GLN A 555 2.89 -1.78 -29.57
CA GLN A 555 2.75 -2.07 -31.01
C GLN A 555 1.29 -2.24 -31.47
N SER A 556 0.36 -2.57 -30.58
CA SER A 556 -1.05 -2.82 -30.94
C SER A 556 -1.94 -1.58 -30.86
N SER A 557 -1.47 -0.45 -30.32
CA SER A 557 -2.27 0.79 -30.17
C SER A 557 -1.75 2.00 -30.93
N LEU A 558 -0.73 1.84 -31.79
CA LEU A 558 -0.27 2.90 -32.68
C LEU A 558 -0.53 2.47 -34.11
N SER A 559 -1.68 2.90 -34.67
CA SER A 559 -1.73 3.23 -36.08
C SER A 559 -0.69 4.31 -36.31
N ARG A 560 0.54 3.90 -36.66
CA ARG A 560 1.60 4.84 -37.00
C ARG A 560 1.04 5.75 -38.09
N PRO A 561 1.11 7.09 -37.95
CA PRO A 561 0.90 7.94 -39.11
C PRO A 561 1.87 7.44 -40.18
N ASN A 562 1.36 7.29 -41.40
CA ASN A 562 2.10 6.83 -42.56
C ASN A 562 3.11 7.93 -42.95
N VAL A 563 4.11 8.16 -42.10
CA VAL A 563 5.28 8.96 -42.44
C VAL A 563 6.17 7.98 -43.17
N ASN A 564 6.06 7.93 -44.49
CA ASN A 564 7.11 7.35 -45.32
C ASN A 564 8.41 8.05 -44.92
N PRO A 565 9.37 7.37 -44.26
CA PRO A 565 10.63 8.01 -43.91
C PRO A 565 11.37 8.28 -45.22
N CYS A 566 11.27 9.51 -45.74
CA CYS A 566 12.06 9.92 -46.87
C CYS A 566 13.52 9.92 -46.44
N TRP A 567 14.34 9.11 -47.10
CA TRP A 567 15.75 8.99 -46.80
C TRP A 567 16.43 10.36 -47.00
N MET A 568 17.21 10.81 -46.01
CA MET A 568 18.03 12.02 -46.10
C MET A 568 19.52 11.69 -46.02
N PRO A 569 20.39 12.39 -46.78
CA PRO A 569 21.83 12.25 -46.68
C PRO A 569 22.36 12.72 -45.30
N PRO A 570 23.54 12.23 -44.87
CA PRO A 570 24.20 12.68 -43.64
C PRO A 570 24.67 14.14 -43.70
N ALA A 571 24.99 14.71 -42.55
CA ALA A 571 25.52 16.07 -42.44
C ALA A 571 26.93 16.18 -43.03
N LEU A 572 27.35 17.39 -43.41
CA LEU A 572 28.65 17.66 -44.03
C LEU A 572 29.81 17.11 -43.17
N GLY A 573 30.70 16.31 -43.78
CA GLY A 573 31.83 15.69 -43.08
C GLY A 573 31.50 14.39 -42.32
N SER A 574 30.31 13.82 -42.51
CA SER A 574 29.92 12.55 -41.89
C SER A 574 29.45 11.51 -42.90
N LEU A 575 29.83 10.25 -42.69
CA LEU A 575 29.42 9.12 -43.52
C LEU A 575 28.23 8.40 -42.89
N LYS A 576 27.26 8.00 -43.72
CA LYS A 576 26.11 7.20 -43.29
C LYS A 576 26.24 5.77 -43.79
N VAL A 577 26.25 4.83 -42.86
CA VAL A 577 26.26 3.40 -43.17
C VAL A 577 24.87 2.83 -42.92
N ASN A 578 24.22 2.39 -43.99
CA ASN A 578 22.97 1.64 -43.91
C ASN A 578 23.29 0.15 -44.01
N PHE A 579 22.77 -0.66 -43.11
CA PHE A 579 22.91 -2.11 -43.18
C PHE A 579 21.54 -2.77 -43.08
N ASP A 580 21.38 -3.90 -43.76
CA ASP A 580 20.17 -4.72 -43.72
C ASP A 580 20.52 -6.20 -43.75
N ALA A 581 19.63 -7.03 -43.23
CA ALA A 581 19.79 -8.47 -43.19
C ALA A 581 18.49 -9.18 -43.57
N ALA A 582 18.59 -10.15 -44.47
CA ALA A 582 17.46 -10.95 -44.92
C ALA A 582 17.74 -12.44 -44.71
N ILE A 583 16.72 -13.16 -44.23
CA ILE A 583 16.77 -14.61 -44.06
C ILE A 583 16.14 -15.26 -45.29
N PHE A 584 16.91 -16.09 -45.99
CA PHE A 584 16.46 -16.79 -47.19
C PHE A 584 16.06 -18.21 -46.82
N LYS A 585 14.77 -18.43 -46.56
CA LYS A 585 14.22 -19.74 -46.14
C LYS A 585 14.54 -20.87 -47.12
N ALA A 586 14.61 -20.57 -48.43
CA ALA A 586 14.91 -21.56 -49.46
C ALA A 586 16.38 -22.01 -49.51
N GLN A 587 17.31 -21.20 -48.97
CA GLN A 587 18.76 -21.43 -49.08
C GLN A 587 19.43 -21.73 -47.73
N VAL A 588 18.64 -21.83 -46.65
CA VAL A 588 19.08 -22.04 -45.25
C VAL A 588 20.27 -21.15 -44.90
N GLY A 589 20.06 -19.84 -45.01
CA GLY A 589 21.09 -18.86 -44.68
C GLY A 589 20.56 -17.44 -44.57
N ALA A 590 21.43 -16.54 -44.12
CA ALA A 590 21.16 -15.12 -44.01
C ALA A 590 22.12 -14.32 -44.88
N GLY A 591 21.59 -13.36 -45.64
CA GLY A 591 22.38 -12.36 -46.34
C GLY A 591 22.44 -11.08 -45.51
N LEU A 592 23.63 -10.53 -45.32
CA LEU A 592 23.86 -9.25 -44.67
C LEU A 592 24.46 -8.28 -45.69
N SER A 593 23.88 -7.10 -45.85
CA SER A 593 24.33 -6.06 -46.79
C SER A 593 24.59 -4.76 -46.06
N ALA A 594 25.63 -4.03 -46.43
CA ALA A 594 25.90 -2.68 -45.95
C ALA A 594 26.25 -1.74 -47.11
N VAL A 595 25.80 -0.49 -47.03
CA VAL A 595 26.03 0.59 -48.01
C VAL A 595 26.47 1.85 -47.27
N ILE A 596 27.58 2.45 -47.69
CA ILE A 596 28.14 3.68 -47.14
C ILE A 596 27.87 4.82 -48.12
N ARG A 597 27.35 5.94 -47.62
CA ARG A 597 27.05 7.15 -48.40
C ARG A 597 27.67 8.42 -47.81
N ASN A 598 28.06 9.36 -48.66
CA ASN A 598 28.55 10.71 -48.28
C ASN A 598 27.40 11.70 -48.03
N GLU A 599 27.75 12.95 -47.70
CA GLU A 599 26.79 14.04 -47.43
C GLU A 599 25.96 14.48 -48.65
N GLN A 600 26.37 14.13 -49.88
CA GLN A 600 25.56 14.31 -51.10
C GLN A 600 24.65 13.10 -51.36
N GLY A 601 24.75 12.06 -50.53
CA GLY A 601 23.99 10.83 -50.63
C GLY A 601 24.45 9.82 -51.67
N GLN A 602 25.61 10.07 -52.28
CA GLN A 602 26.24 9.18 -53.22
C GLN A 602 26.79 7.95 -52.48
N CYS A 603 26.60 6.76 -53.09
CA CYS A 603 27.15 5.52 -52.55
C CYS A 603 28.66 5.49 -52.79
N LEU A 604 29.43 5.52 -51.69
CA LEU A 604 30.89 5.39 -51.75
C LEU A 604 31.32 3.91 -51.84
N ARG A 605 30.65 3.03 -51.09
CA ARG A 605 30.98 1.60 -51.06
C ARG A 605 29.78 0.78 -50.58
N TRP A 606 29.65 -0.44 -51.08
CA TRP A 606 28.71 -1.41 -50.55
C TRP A 606 29.34 -2.80 -50.48
N GLN A 607 28.83 -3.66 -49.60
CA GLN A 607 29.24 -5.04 -49.48
C GLN A 607 28.07 -5.91 -49.03
N THR A 608 27.94 -7.09 -49.64
CA THR A 608 26.99 -8.11 -49.22
C THR A 608 27.74 -9.39 -48.88
N LYS A 609 27.36 -10.04 -47.78
CA LYS A 609 27.90 -11.33 -47.35
C LYS A 609 26.77 -12.29 -47.04
N PHE A 610 26.81 -13.46 -47.67
CA PHE A 610 25.91 -14.56 -47.35
C PHE A 610 26.56 -15.47 -46.30
N VAL A 611 25.79 -15.84 -45.28
CA VAL A 611 26.20 -16.77 -44.24
C VAL A 611 25.24 -17.95 -44.28
N LYS A 612 25.75 -19.13 -44.62
CA LYS A 612 25.00 -20.38 -44.47
C LYS A 612 24.79 -20.67 -43.00
N CYS A 613 23.57 -20.98 -42.61
CA CYS A 613 23.25 -21.45 -41.27
C CYS A 613 23.24 -22.98 -41.32
N TYR A 614 24.18 -23.63 -40.63
CA TYR A 614 24.20 -25.09 -40.46
C TYR A 614 23.21 -25.54 -39.39
#